data_AF-A0A358M8B8-F1
#
_entry.id   AF-A0A358M8B8-F1
#
_cell.length_a   1.000
_cell.length_b   1.000
_cell.length_c   1.000
_cell.angle_alpha   90.00
_cell.angle_beta   90.00
_cell.angle_gamma   90.00
#
_symmetry.space_group_name_H-M   'P 1'
#
loop_
_entity.id
_entity.type
_entity.pdbx_description
1 polymer ?
#
loop_
_entity_poly.entity_id
_entity_poly.type
_entity_poly.pdbx_seq_one_letter_code
_entity_poly.pdbx_strand_id
1 'polypeptide(L)'
;MNEITLGNGMVAWKWISGEYSSTEKAEIKNYVMNSYDIFTQLYAGDATVKYNCHSYAWYSQAINNQYWINNPQKYREGNWLKTTGWTALIPSGIKAGDVVDYYITETNRPHSAMVYSLALNLFSSKWGSAGLYVHKLTEVPAGYISRDLGYYRL
;
A
#
# COMPACT_ATOMS: atom_id res chain seq x y z
N MET A 1 -17.95 -6.96 -4.89
CA MET A 1 -17.84 -5.72 -4.09
C MET A 1 -18.93 -4.76 -4.52
N ASN A 2 -19.33 -3.82 -3.66
CA ASN A 2 -20.26 -2.74 -4.01
C ASN A 2 -19.55 -1.40 -3.94
N GLU A 3 -19.77 -0.55 -4.94
CA GLU A 3 -19.28 0.83 -4.91
C GLU A 3 -20.00 1.63 -3.81
N ILE A 4 -19.24 2.46 -3.10
CA ILE A 4 -19.73 3.36 -2.06
C ILE A 4 -18.94 4.68 -2.10
N THR A 5 -19.44 5.70 -1.41
CA THR A 5 -18.72 6.95 -1.16
C THR A 5 -18.34 7.04 0.33
N LEU A 6 -17.07 7.28 0.63
CA LEU A 6 -16.59 7.50 2.00
C LEU A 6 -16.91 8.93 2.48
N GLY A 7 -16.75 9.20 3.77
CA GLY A 7 -17.10 10.50 4.37
C GLY A 7 -16.38 11.71 3.77
N ASN A 8 -15.21 11.52 3.14
CA ASN A 8 -14.47 12.57 2.43
C ASN A 8 -14.87 12.73 0.94
N GLY A 9 -15.94 12.07 0.50
CA GLY A 9 -16.42 12.11 -0.89
C GLY A 9 -15.65 11.22 -1.87
N MET A 10 -14.70 10.41 -1.39
CA MET A 10 -13.94 9.49 -2.24
C MET A 10 -14.72 8.20 -2.52
N VAL A 11 -14.65 7.74 -3.77
CA VAL A 11 -15.21 6.44 -4.17
C VAL A 11 -14.34 5.29 -3.64
N ALA A 12 -14.99 4.30 -3.06
CA ALA A 12 -14.38 3.05 -2.60
C ALA A 12 -15.30 1.87 -2.94
N TRP A 13 -14.77 0.65 -2.92
CA TRP A 13 -15.54 -0.56 -3.10
C TRP A 13 -15.56 -1.38 -1.81
N LYS A 14 -16.74 -1.54 -1.22
CA LYS A 14 -16.94 -2.33 0.00
C LYS A 14 -16.98 -3.81 -0.34
N TRP A 15 -16.19 -4.60 0.38
CA TRP A 15 -16.24 -6.05 0.32
C TRP A 15 -17.59 -6.59 0.77
N ILE A 16 -18.09 -7.64 0.11
CA ILE A 16 -19.39 -8.24 0.41
C ILE A 16 -19.20 -9.65 0.99
N SER A 17 -18.52 -10.52 0.25
CA SER A 17 -18.41 -11.93 0.60
C SER A 17 -17.30 -12.62 -0.20
N GLY A 18 -16.82 -13.74 0.36
CA GLY A 18 -15.65 -14.47 -0.11
C GLY A 18 -14.42 -14.17 0.74
N GLU A 19 -13.47 -15.07 0.74
CA GLU A 19 -12.13 -14.89 1.30
C GLU A 19 -11.28 -16.08 0.85
N TYR A 20 -9.96 -15.91 0.86
CA TYR A 20 -9.05 -17.05 0.74
C TYR A 20 -9.19 -18.00 1.94
N SER A 21 -9.13 -19.29 1.66
CA SER A 21 -8.90 -20.32 2.66
C SER A 21 -7.53 -20.16 3.34
N SER A 22 -7.34 -20.80 4.49
CA SER A 22 -6.05 -20.77 5.19
C SER A 22 -4.90 -21.34 4.35
N THR A 23 -5.18 -22.35 3.51
CA THR A 23 -4.19 -22.95 2.61
C THR A 23 -3.76 -21.96 1.52
N GLU A 24 -4.71 -21.34 0.82
CA GLU A 24 -4.41 -20.34 -0.21
C GLU A 24 -3.61 -19.17 0.37
N LYS A 25 -3.95 -18.71 1.58
CA LYS A 25 -3.21 -17.65 2.26
C LYS A 25 -1.75 -18.04 2.54
N ALA A 26 -1.51 -19.29 2.93
CA ALA A 26 -0.16 -19.80 3.17
C ALA A 26 0.63 -19.94 1.86
N GLU A 27 0.00 -20.42 0.79
CA GLU A 27 0.61 -20.53 -0.54
C GLU A 27 1.00 -19.16 -1.10
N ILE A 28 0.10 -18.18 -1.02
CA ILE A 28 0.35 -16.81 -1.44
C ILE A 28 1.51 -16.20 -0.64
N LYS A 29 1.53 -16.39 0.68
CA LYS A 29 2.62 -15.94 1.53
C LYS A 29 3.95 -16.55 1.05
N ASN A 30 4.01 -17.87 0.90
CA ASN A 30 5.24 -18.56 0.53
C ASN A 30 5.74 -18.11 -0.84
N TYR A 31 4.83 -17.95 -1.82
CA TYR A 31 5.17 -17.43 -3.13
C TYR A 31 5.82 -16.04 -3.05
N VAL A 32 5.19 -15.09 -2.34
CA VAL A 32 5.72 -13.72 -2.23
C VAL A 32 7.05 -13.69 -1.49
N MET A 33 7.14 -14.36 -0.33
CA MET A 33 8.37 -14.39 0.47
C MET A 33 9.55 -15.04 -0.27
N ASN A 34 9.28 -15.96 -1.21
CA ASN A 34 10.31 -16.61 -2.02
C ASN A 34 10.67 -15.82 -3.30
N SER A 35 9.81 -14.91 -3.75
CA SER A 35 9.98 -14.20 -5.03
C SER A 35 10.61 -12.82 -4.87
N TYR A 36 10.58 -12.26 -3.66
CA TYR A 36 10.98 -10.88 -3.38
C TYR A 36 11.84 -10.80 -2.12
N ASP A 37 12.72 -9.79 -2.04
CA ASP A 37 13.50 -9.48 -0.83
C ASP A 37 12.62 -8.78 0.23
N ILE A 38 11.78 -9.58 0.90
CA ILE A 38 10.86 -9.11 1.94
C ILE A 38 11.52 -9.20 3.31
N PHE A 39 11.48 -8.10 4.06
CA PHE A 39 11.97 -8.08 5.43
C PHE A 39 11.08 -8.90 6.36
N THR A 40 9.77 -8.67 6.31
CA THR A 40 8.77 -9.49 7.02
C THR A 40 7.37 -9.27 6.46
N GLN A 41 6.45 -10.19 6.77
CA GLN A 41 5.01 -9.97 6.65
C GLN A 41 4.48 -9.46 7.98
N LEU A 42 3.71 -8.37 7.99
CA LEU A 42 3.26 -7.74 9.24
C LEU A 42 2.21 -8.57 9.98
N TYR A 43 1.32 -9.25 9.26
CA TYR A 43 0.27 -10.06 9.85
C TYR A 43 0.22 -11.45 9.18
N ALA A 44 0.28 -12.51 9.99
CA ALA A 44 0.15 -13.86 9.46
C ALA A 44 -1.24 -14.07 8.82
N GLY A 45 -1.28 -14.51 7.56
CA GLY A 45 -2.55 -14.82 6.86
C GLY A 45 -3.33 -13.58 6.38
N ASP A 46 -2.65 -12.45 6.19
CA ASP A 46 -3.23 -11.20 5.68
C ASP A 46 -3.40 -11.14 4.16
N ALA A 47 -3.07 -12.21 3.44
CA ALA A 47 -3.58 -12.40 2.09
C ALA A 47 -5.11 -12.30 2.15
N THR A 48 -5.64 -11.27 1.51
CA THR A 48 -7.06 -10.94 1.51
C THR A 48 -7.40 -10.11 0.29
N VAL A 49 -8.61 -10.35 -0.21
CA VAL A 49 -9.22 -9.61 -1.32
C VAL A 49 -9.97 -8.36 -0.87
N LYS A 50 -10.04 -8.10 0.45
CA LYS A 50 -10.89 -7.05 1.05
C LYS A 50 -10.42 -5.62 0.83
N TYR A 51 -9.11 -5.40 0.80
CA TYR A 51 -8.50 -4.08 0.68
C TYR A 51 -7.16 -4.17 -0.05
N ASN A 52 -6.70 -3.03 -0.56
CA ASN A 52 -5.47 -2.90 -1.32
C ASN A 52 -4.49 -1.90 -0.68
N CYS A 53 -3.36 -1.68 -1.34
CA CYS A 53 -2.31 -0.74 -0.94
C CYS A 53 -2.82 0.67 -0.64
N HIS A 54 -3.63 1.22 -1.55
CA HIS A 54 -4.17 2.57 -1.37
C HIS A 54 -5.08 2.63 -0.15
N SER A 55 -5.95 1.64 0.05
CA SER A 55 -6.82 1.62 1.22
C SER A 55 -6.07 1.49 2.53
N TYR A 56 -5.03 0.65 2.56
CA TYR A 56 -4.17 0.51 3.74
C TYR A 56 -3.44 1.83 4.06
N ALA A 57 -2.82 2.44 3.05
CA ALA A 57 -1.98 3.62 3.26
C ALA A 57 -2.79 4.89 3.55
N TRP A 58 -3.93 5.07 2.88
CA TRP A 58 -4.66 6.34 2.90
C TRP A 58 -5.89 6.35 3.81
N TYR A 59 -6.44 5.19 4.15
CA TYR A 59 -7.74 5.11 4.82
C TYR A 59 -7.69 4.36 6.15
N SER A 60 -7.31 3.08 6.15
CA SER A 60 -7.36 2.28 7.38
C SER A 60 -6.36 1.13 7.37
N GLN A 61 -5.54 1.10 8.42
CA GLN A 61 -4.58 0.04 8.71
C GLN A 61 -5.19 -1.08 9.57
N ALA A 62 -6.48 -0.99 9.91
CA ALA A 62 -7.15 -1.96 10.75
C ALA A 62 -7.29 -3.32 10.05
N ILE A 63 -7.12 -4.41 10.80
CA ILE A 63 -7.23 -5.79 10.29
C ILE A 63 -8.62 -6.12 9.70
N ASN A 64 -9.65 -5.37 10.09
CA ASN A 64 -11.01 -5.50 9.60
C ASN A 64 -11.35 -4.52 8.46
N ASN A 65 -10.35 -3.86 7.86
CA ASN A 65 -10.55 -3.02 6.68
C ASN A 65 -11.18 -3.85 5.55
N GLN A 66 -12.31 -3.35 5.04
CA GLN A 66 -13.16 -4.01 4.04
C GLN A 66 -13.35 -3.15 2.79
N TYR A 67 -12.52 -2.13 2.62
CA TYR A 67 -12.67 -1.16 1.54
C TYR A 67 -11.49 -1.26 0.59
N TRP A 68 -11.79 -1.36 -0.69
CA TRP A 68 -10.83 -1.26 -1.77
C TRP A 68 -10.87 0.14 -2.35
N ILE A 69 -9.71 0.75 -2.62
CA ILE A 69 -9.63 2.14 -3.09
C ILE A 69 -8.74 2.17 -4.33
N ASN A 70 -9.29 2.52 -5.50
CA ASN A 70 -8.54 2.59 -6.76
C ASN A 70 -7.81 3.92 -6.92
N ASN A 71 -8.41 5.03 -6.45
CA ASN A 71 -7.80 6.35 -6.56
C ASN A 71 -7.95 7.12 -5.23
N PRO A 72 -6.87 7.26 -4.45
CA PRO A 72 -6.89 7.98 -3.18
C PRO A 72 -6.72 9.50 -3.33
N GLN A 73 -7.10 10.09 -4.47
CA GLN A 73 -6.90 11.53 -4.77
C GLN A 73 -7.38 12.46 -3.66
N LYS A 74 -8.54 12.16 -3.07
CA LYS A 74 -9.12 12.99 -2.00
C LYS A 74 -8.28 13.03 -0.73
N TYR A 75 -7.42 12.05 -0.48
CA TYR A 75 -6.47 12.09 0.63
C TYR A 75 -5.17 12.83 0.30
N ARG A 76 -4.84 13.00 -0.98
CA ARG A 76 -3.64 13.73 -1.40
C ARG A 76 -3.82 15.25 -1.37
N GLU A 77 -5.04 15.72 -1.63
CA GLU A 77 -5.38 17.14 -1.69
C GLU A 77 -4.94 17.86 -0.38
N GLY A 78 -3.94 18.73 -0.48
CA GLY A 78 -3.44 19.54 0.64
C GLY A 78 -2.40 18.86 1.57
N ASN A 79 -2.12 17.58 1.40
CA ASN A 79 -1.29 16.78 2.33
C ASN A 79 0.13 16.50 1.82
N TRP A 80 0.54 17.13 0.71
CA TRP A 80 1.83 16.89 0.06
C TRP A 80 3.00 17.43 0.89
N LEU A 81 4.06 16.62 1.01
CA LEU A 81 5.31 17.02 1.65
C LEU A 81 6.41 17.26 0.63
N LYS A 82 6.67 16.27 -0.23
CA LYS A 82 7.74 16.30 -1.23
C LYS A 82 7.61 15.20 -2.27
N THR A 83 8.39 15.34 -3.34
CA THR A 83 8.58 14.31 -4.36
C THR A 83 10.07 13.98 -4.50
N THR A 84 10.40 12.72 -4.78
CA THR A 84 11.75 12.26 -5.17
C THR A 84 11.66 11.41 -6.43
N GLY A 85 12.77 11.19 -7.11
CA GLY A 85 12.85 10.12 -8.12
C GLY A 85 12.75 8.73 -7.50
N TRP A 86 12.73 7.68 -8.32
CA TRP A 86 12.73 6.27 -7.91
C TRP A 86 13.99 5.92 -7.11
N THR A 87 13.86 5.88 -5.79
CA THR A 87 14.96 5.64 -4.87
C THR A 87 14.50 4.79 -3.68
N ALA A 88 15.41 4.01 -3.12
CA ALA A 88 15.16 3.27 -1.90
C ALA A 88 15.36 4.14 -0.64
N LEU A 89 15.87 5.37 -0.76
CA LEU A 89 16.18 6.23 0.38
C LEU A 89 14.98 7.09 0.78
N ILE A 90 14.69 7.13 2.08
CA ILE A 90 13.72 8.05 2.65
C ILE A 90 14.37 9.43 2.72
N PRO A 91 13.78 10.46 2.09
CA PRO A 91 14.36 11.78 2.10
C PRO A 91 14.16 12.48 3.46
N SER A 92 14.99 13.48 3.75
CA SER A 92 14.89 14.27 4.98
C SER A 92 13.51 14.91 5.16
N GLY A 93 13.07 15.01 6.42
CA GLY A 93 11.78 15.60 6.82
C GLY A 93 10.59 14.62 6.84
N ILE A 94 10.78 13.41 6.30
CA ILE A 94 9.79 12.33 6.34
C ILE A 94 9.86 11.58 7.66
N LYS A 95 8.69 11.11 8.12
CA LYS A 95 8.50 10.40 9.39
C LYS A 95 7.91 9.02 9.15
N ALA A 96 8.12 8.10 10.11
CA ALA A 96 7.35 6.86 10.15
C ALA A 96 5.85 7.17 10.22
N GLY A 97 5.05 6.43 9.46
CA GLY A 97 3.62 6.69 9.29
C GLY A 97 3.26 7.62 8.14
N ASP A 98 4.21 8.36 7.55
CA ASP A 98 3.93 9.13 6.33
C ASP A 98 3.57 8.18 5.18
N VAL A 99 2.71 8.65 4.29
CA VAL A 99 2.24 7.91 3.13
C VAL A 99 3.16 8.16 1.94
N VAL A 100 3.43 7.12 1.16
CA VAL A 100 4.20 7.18 -0.07
C VAL A 100 3.31 6.74 -1.23
N ASP A 101 3.21 7.57 -2.26
CA ASP A 101 2.48 7.29 -3.49
C ASP A 101 3.47 7.06 -4.63
N TYR A 102 3.35 5.93 -5.32
CA TYR A 102 4.22 5.55 -6.42
C TYR A 102 3.73 6.29 -7.67
N TYR A 103 4.58 7.11 -8.27
CA TYR A 103 4.18 8.17 -9.19
C TYR A 103 4.73 7.91 -10.59
N ILE A 104 3.86 7.65 -11.58
CA ILE A 104 4.26 7.62 -13.01
C ILE A 104 3.80 8.91 -13.70
N THR A 105 2.51 9.25 -13.59
CA THR A 105 1.89 10.49 -14.07
C THR A 105 0.79 10.88 -13.09
N GLU A 106 0.26 12.11 -13.13
CA GLU A 106 -0.82 12.55 -12.22
C GLU A 106 -1.99 11.56 -12.05
N THR A 107 -2.32 10.85 -13.13
CA THR A 107 -3.41 9.87 -13.18
C THR A 107 -2.96 8.41 -13.05
N ASN A 108 -1.66 8.14 -13.12
CA ASN A 108 -1.10 6.79 -13.02
C ASN A 108 -0.27 6.65 -11.72
N ARG A 109 -0.93 6.04 -10.73
CA ARG A 109 -0.45 5.82 -9.36
C ARG A 109 -0.58 4.34 -9.01
N PRO A 110 0.33 3.48 -9.48
CA PRO A 110 0.11 2.05 -9.42
C PRO A 110 0.14 1.47 -8.00
N HIS A 111 0.68 2.21 -7.03
CA HIS A 111 0.89 1.69 -5.68
C HIS A 111 0.95 2.78 -4.62
N SER A 112 0.64 2.42 -3.38
CA SER A 112 0.92 3.26 -2.22
C SER A 112 1.48 2.42 -1.07
N ALA A 113 2.33 3.03 -0.26
CA ALA A 113 2.94 2.43 0.90
C ALA A 113 2.91 3.40 2.08
N MET A 114 3.33 2.91 3.24
CA MET A 114 3.61 3.72 4.41
C MET A 114 5.06 3.60 4.79
N VAL A 115 5.66 4.68 5.29
CA VAL A 115 6.99 4.65 5.87
C VAL A 115 6.95 3.82 7.14
N TYR A 116 7.71 2.72 7.17
CA TYR A 116 7.75 1.79 8.28
C TYR A 116 8.96 2.03 9.20
N SER A 117 10.17 2.11 8.63
CA SER A 117 11.39 2.37 9.39
C SER A 117 12.30 3.34 8.67
N LEU A 118 12.54 4.50 9.31
CA LEU A 118 13.48 5.51 8.82
C LEU A 118 14.92 4.98 8.83
N ALA A 119 15.31 4.27 9.89
CA ALA A 119 16.68 3.79 10.08
C ALA A 119 17.07 2.74 9.03
N LEU A 120 16.12 1.93 8.58
CA LEU A 120 16.35 0.85 7.62
C LEU A 120 15.86 1.17 6.20
N ASN A 121 15.28 2.36 6.00
CA ASN A 121 14.59 2.74 4.75
C ASN A 121 13.54 1.71 4.30
N LEU A 122 12.72 1.26 5.25
CA LEU A 122 11.69 0.26 4.99
C LEU A 122 10.30 0.88 4.96
N PHE A 123 9.44 0.24 4.17
CA PHE A 123 8.07 0.64 3.92
C PHE A 123 7.15 -0.56 4.11
N SER A 124 5.91 -0.29 4.47
CA SER A 124 4.87 -1.32 4.57
C SER A 124 3.78 -1.07 3.55
N SER A 125 3.41 -2.09 2.76
CA SER A 125 2.30 -1.98 1.82
C SER A 125 1.66 -3.32 1.49
N LYS A 126 0.40 -3.26 1.07
CA LYS A 126 -0.40 -4.41 0.66
C LYS A 126 -0.16 -4.68 -0.82
N TRP A 127 0.19 -5.91 -1.20
CA TRP A 127 0.48 -6.22 -2.60
C TRP A 127 -0.70 -6.92 -3.27
N GLY A 128 -1.58 -6.13 -3.89
CA GLY A 128 -2.79 -6.65 -4.52
C GLY A 128 -3.66 -7.40 -3.51
N SER A 129 -4.05 -8.62 -3.86
CA SER A 129 -4.77 -9.53 -2.94
C SER A 129 -3.84 -10.36 -2.03
N ALA A 130 -2.51 -10.26 -2.18
CA ALA A 130 -1.52 -10.93 -1.33
C ALA A 130 -1.40 -10.26 0.06
N GLY A 131 -0.30 -10.44 0.77
CA GLY A 131 -0.14 -9.91 2.12
C GLY A 131 0.27 -8.44 2.25
N LEU A 132 0.38 -7.99 3.50
CA LEU A 132 0.96 -6.73 3.92
C LEU A 132 2.42 -6.98 4.32
N TYR A 133 3.33 -6.44 3.51
CA TYR A 133 4.76 -6.75 3.62
C TYR A 133 5.56 -5.51 4.00
N VAL A 134 6.65 -5.73 4.73
CA VAL A 134 7.71 -4.77 4.96
C VAL A 134 8.82 -5.01 3.94
N HIS A 135 9.12 -4.00 3.14
CA HIS A 135 10.03 -4.11 2.01
C HIS A 135 10.78 -2.79 1.77
N LYS A 136 11.83 -2.84 0.95
CA LYS A 136 12.47 -1.64 0.40
C LYS A 136 11.55 -1.02 -0.64
N LEU A 137 11.59 0.30 -0.81
CA LEU A 137 10.65 0.99 -1.69
C LEU A 137 10.73 0.54 -3.15
N THR A 138 11.93 0.20 -3.61
CA THR A 138 12.20 -0.28 -4.98
C THR A 138 12.02 -1.79 -5.15
N GLU A 139 11.84 -2.52 -4.05
CA GLU A 139 11.58 -3.96 -4.04
C GLU A 139 10.07 -4.18 -4.01
N VAL A 140 9.46 -4.16 -5.19
CA VAL A 140 8.02 -4.30 -5.39
C VAL A 140 7.72 -5.08 -6.67
N PRO A 141 6.52 -5.67 -6.80
CA PRO A 141 6.05 -6.24 -8.06
C PRO A 141 6.23 -5.29 -9.25
N ALA A 142 6.53 -5.84 -10.43
CA ALA A 142 6.81 -5.06 -11.64
C ALA A 142 5.69 -4.07 -12.00
N GLY A 143 4.43 -4.42 -11.72
CA GLY A 143 3.28 -3.54 -11.94
C GLY A 143 3.24 -2.30 -11.04
N TYR A 144 4.07 -2.22 -9.99
CA TYR A 144 4.15 -1.08 -9.06
C TYR A 144 5.34 -0.18 -9.34
N ILE A 145 6.24 -0.55 -10.26
CA ILE A 145 7.41 0.27 -10.60
C ILE A 145 6.93 1.65 -11.06
N SER A 146 7.58 2.70 -10.55
CA SER A 146 7.23 4.08 -10.85
C SER A 146 8.46 4.92 -11.18
N ARG A 147 8.24 6.17 -11.58
CA ARG A 147 9.34 7.11 -11.91
C ARG A 147 9.74 7.92 -10.70
N ASP A 148 8.75 8.33 -9.93
CA ASP A 148 8.88 9.21 -8.80
C ASP A 148 8.09 8.66 -7.60
N LEU A 149 8.36 9.24 -6.43
CA LEU A 149 7.73 8.88 -5.17
C LEU A 149 7.23 10.17 -4.52
N GLY A 150 5.92 10.25 -4.30
CA GLY A 150 5.30 11.37 -3.61
C GLY A 150 5.07 11.03 -2.14
N TYR A 151 5.49 11.91 -1.24
CA TYR A 151 5.34 11.73 0.21
C TYR A 151 4.26 12.67 0.75
N TYR A 152 3.43 12.16 1.65
CA TYR A 152 2.27 12.85 2.21
C TYR A 152 2.11 12.56 3.70
N ARG A 153 1.42 13.46 4.41
CA ARG A 153 1.09 13.28 5.83
C ARG A 153 -0.39 13.54 6.07
N LEU A 154 -1.06 12.56 6.68
CA LEU A 154 -2.45 12.61 7.09
C LEU A 154 -2.60 13.11 8.54
#